data_AF-A0A497P712-F1
#
_entry.id   AF-A0A497P712-F1
#
_cell.length_a   1.000
_cell.length_b   1.000
_cell.length_c   1.000
_cell.angle_alpha   90.00
_cell.angle_beta   90.00
_cell.angle_gamma   90.00
#
_symmetry.space_group_name_H-M   'P 1'
#
loop_
_entity.id
_entity.type
_entity.pdbx_description
1 polymer ?
#
loop_
_entity_poly.entity_id
_entity_poly.type
_entity_poly.pdbx_seq_one_letter_code
_entity_poly.pdbx_strand_id
1 'polypeptide(L)' 'MVSILIPTKNVVKTIAQCLDSILALDYPKERLEVYVIDA' A
#
# COMPACT_ATOMS: atom_id res chain seq x y z
N MET A 1 -11.22 -10.54 0.84
CA MET A 1 -10.30 -9.77 1.71
C MET A 1 -8.94 -9.93 1.11
N VAL A 2 -8.26 -8.81 0.85
CA VAL A 2 -6.92 -8.78 0.25
C VAL A 2 -6.03 -7.99 1.19
N SER A 3 -4.91 -8.61 1.60
CA SER A 3 -3.90 -7.97 2.43
C SER A 3 -2.66 -7.74 1.59
N ILE A 4 -2.23 -6.49 1.48
CA ILE A 4 -1.07 -6.05 0.70
C ILE A 4 0.04 -5.71 1.71
N LEU A 5 1.15 -6.43 1.63
CA LEU A 5 2.35 -6.15 2.41
C LEU A 5 3.34 -5.39 1.54
N ILE A 6 3.76 -4.20 1.98
CA ILE A 6 4.73 -3.37 1.26
C ILE A 6 5.97 -3.18 2.14
N PRO A 7 7.03 -3.98 1.92
CA PRO A 7 8.31 -3.73 2.58
C PRO A 7 8.98 -2.50 1.94
N THR A 8 9.22 -1.47 2.74
CA THR A 8 10.01 -0.30 2.35
C THR A 8 11.43 -0.47 2.88
N LYS A 9 12.42 -0.10 2.06
CA LYS A 9 13.82 0.00 2.46
C LYS A 9 14.36 1.37 2.04
N ASN A 10 14.32 2.36 2.92
CA ASN A 10 14.70 3.76 2.64
C ASN A 10 13.95 4.42 1.46
N VAL A 11 12.78 3.91 1.06
CA VAL A 11 12.02 4.38 -0.12
C VAL A 11 10.84 5.29 0.25
N VAL A 12 11.03 6.17 1.22
CA VAL A 12 9.99 7.10 1.74
C VAL A 12 9.39 7.98 0.63
N LYS A 13 10.16 8.28 -0.43
CA LYS A 13 9.71 9.15 -1.52
C LYS A 13 8.80 8.46 -2.55
N THR A 14 8.91 7.14 -2.72
CA THR A 14 8.17 6.40 -3.77
C THR A 14 6.93 5.69 -3.22
N ILE A 15 6.88 5.44 -1.90
CA ILE A 15 5.77 4.74 -1.25
C ILE A 15 4.44 5.51 -1.38
N ALA A 16 4.47 6.84 -1.38
CA ALA A 16 3.29 7.68 -1.54
C ALA A 16 2.58 7.41 -2.88
N GLN A 17 3.33 7.44 -3.98
CA GLN A 17 2.77 7.19 -5.32
C GLN A 17 2.23 5.74 -5.47
N CYS A 18 2.86 4.79 -4.78
CA CYS A 18 2.41 3.40 -4.76
C CYS A 18 1.09 3.26 -3.97
N LEU A 19 1.00 3.91 -2.81
CA LEU A 19 -0.23 3.99 -2.01
C LEU A 19 -1.36 4.69 -2.77
N ASP A 20 -1.10 5.83 -3.43
CA ASP A 20 -2.09 6.51 -4.27
C ASP A 20 -2.64 5.61 -5.36
N SER A 21 -1.77 4.80 -6.00
CA SER A 21 -2.18 3.84 -7.03
C SER A 21 -3.06 2.72 -6.46
N ILE A 22 -2.74 2.22 -5.26
CA ILE A 22 -3.53 1.18 -4.58
C ILE A 22 -4.89 1.73 -4.13
N LEU A 23 -4.92 2.97 -3.63
CA LEU A 23 -6.15 3.66 -3.22
C LEU A 23 -7.05 4.05 -4.39
N ALA A 24 -6.48 4.20 -5.59
CA ALA A 24 -7.19 4.45 -6.83
C ALA A 24 -7.79 3.18 -7.47
N LEU A 25 -7.53 1.98 -6.92
CA LEU A 25 -8.17 0.76 -7.40
C LEU A 25 -9.67 0.79 -7.11
N ASP A 26 -10.48 0.35 -8.08
CA ASP A 26 -11.92 0.06 -7.94
C ASP A 26 -12.15 -1.23 -7.09
N TYR A 27 -11.42 -1.35 -5.99
CA TYR A 27 -11.57 -2.44 -5.03
C TYR A 27 -12.27 -1.91 -3.77
N PRO A 28 -13.25 -2.65 -3.21
CA PRO A 28 -13.96 -2.22 -2.02
C PRO A 28 -12.99 -2.02 -0.85
N LYS A 29 -12.92 -0.78 -0.36
CA LYS A 29 -11.97 -0.34 0.68
C LYS A 29 -12.15 -1.10 1.99
N GLU A 30 -13.37 -1.54 2.30
CA GLU A 30 -13.64 -2.36 3.49
C GLU A 30 -12.94 -3.73 3.45
N ARG A 31 -12.48 -4.17 2.27
CA ARG A 31 -11.84 -5.48 2.06
C ARG A 31 -10.35 -5.35 1.76
N LEU A 32 -9.80 -4.14 1.80
CA LEU A 32 -8.41 -3.82 1.50
C LEU A 32 -7.66 -3.50 2.79
N GLU A 33 -6.59 -4.25 3.05
CA GLU A 33 -5.66 -3.95 4.13
C GLU A 33 -4.26 -3.73 3.56
N VAL A 34 -3.60 -2.65 3.97
CA VAL A 34 -2.24 -2.31 3.50
C VAL A 34 -1.34 -2.17 4.72
N TYR A 35 -0.30 -3.00 4.77
CA TYR A 35 0.70 -3.01 5.84
C TYR A 35 2.04 -2.54 5.26
N VAL A 36 2.50 -1.37 5.70
CA VAL A 36 3.82 -0.82 5.34
C VAL A 36 4.80 -1.21 6.43
N ILE A 37 5.86 -1.92 6.04
CA ILE A 37 6.91 -2.39 6.96
C ILE A 37 8.22 -1.77 6.51
N ASP A 38 8.82 -0.95 7.35
CA ASP A 38 10.15 -0.39 7.10
C ASP A 38 11.21 -1.27 7.77
N ALA A 39 12.23 -1.68 7.01
CA ALA A 39 13.29 -2.59 7.45
C ALA A 39 14.70 -2.00 7.25
#